data_AF-A0A7Y2GKJ1-F1
#
_entry.id   AF-A0A7Y2GKJ1-F1
#
_cell.length_a   1.000
_cell.length_b   1.000
_cell.length_c   1.000
_cell.angle_alpha   90.00
_cell.angle_beta   90.00
_cell.angle_gamma   90.00
#
_symmetry.space_group_name_H-M   'P 1'
#
loop_
_entity.id
_entity.type
_entity.pdbx_description
1 polymer ?
#
loop_
_entity_poly.entity_id
_entity_poly.type
_entity_poly.pdbx_seq_one_letter_code
_entity_poly.pdbx_strand_id
1 'polypeptide(L)'
;IVAMLATIAVVSIVGASAGAHTELAIAVPDIGARVGGTVDRIELTFFGPIEDPTVFVETPSDATIEGKIERPAPNGVWLALERPLDETGQHIVRYAATSTDGDRDQQAYAFVYDPTSPPAVFAGPDDDSGGSPLIGVIVAALALGFVLLLFIAMKRRTTSTAT
;
A
#
# COMPACT_ATOMS: atom_id res chain seq x y z
N ILE A 1 -10.23 50.41 -8.43
CA ILE A 1 -9.98 48.99 -8.79
C ILE A 1 -9.84 48.24 -7.48
N VAL A 2 -10.92 47.61 -7.01
CA VAL A 2 -10.92 46.85 -5.74
C VAL A 2 -10.81 45.38 -6.13
N ALA A 3 -9.67 44.78 -5.80
CA ALA A 3 -9.40 43.37 -6.03
C ALA A 3 -10.26 42.53 -5.09
N MET A 4 -11.15 41.72 -5.65
CA MET A 4 -12.03 40.81 -4.92
C MET A 4 -11.38 39.42 -4.93
N LEU A 5 -10.77 39.05 -3.80
CA LEU A 5 -10.25 37.70 -3.56
C LEU A 5 -11.41 36.71 -3.41
N ALA A 6 -11.60 35.84 -4.38
CA ALA A 6 -12.49 34.69 -4.27
C ALA A 6 -11.86 33.64 -3.36
N THR A 7 -12.37 33.51 -2.14
CA THR A 7 -11.98 32.46 -1.19
C THR A 7 -12.76 31.19 -1.54
N ILE A 8 -12.09 30.19 -2.11
CA ILE A 8 -12.68 28.86 -2.33
C ILE A 8 -12.77 28.17 -0.97
N ALA A 9 -13.98 28.03 -0.44
CA ALA A 9 -14.25 27.20 0.73
C ALA A 9 -14.23 25.73 0.30
N VAL A 10 -13.13 25.04 0.57
CA VAL A 10 -13.09 23.57 0.49
C VAL A 10 -13.85 23.04 1.69
N VAL A 11 -15.09 22.61 1.46
CA VAL A 11 -15.89 21.89 2.46
C VAL A 11 -15.37 20.46 2.53
N SER A 12 -14.48 20.18 3.49
CA SER A 12 -14.07 18.83 3.82
C SER A 12 -15.16 18.18 4.68
N ILE A 13 -16.07 17.44 4.05
CA ILE A 13 -16.92 16.49 4.78
C ILE A 13 -16.06 15.26 5.05
N VAL A 14 -15.29 15.27 6.15
CA VAL A 14 -14.72 14.03 6.69
C VAL A 14 -15.79 13.47 7.63
N GLY A 15 -16.67 12.63 7.08
CA GLY A 15 -17.52 11.79 7.91
C GLY A 15 -16.62 10.76 8.59
N ALA A 16 -16.46 10.87 9.91
CA ALA A 16 -15.88 9.79 10.70
C ALA A 16 -16.96 8.72 10.89
N SER A 17 -17.03 7.74 10.00
CA SER A 17 -17.76 6.49 10.25
C SER A 17 -16.95 5.69 11.29
N ALA A 18 -17.52 5.52 12.48
CA ALA A 18 -16.98 4.64 13.50
C ALA A 18 -17.20 3.18 13.05
N GLY A 19 -16.27 2.63 12.28
CA GLY A 19 -16.28 1.25 11.82
C GLY A 19 -14.97 0.54 12.18
N ALA A 20 -14.69 0.35 13.48
CA ALA A 20 -13.46 -0.34 13.92
C ALA A 20 -13.34 -1.77 13.37
N HIS A 21 -14.45 -2.39 12.93
CA HIS A 21 -14.48 -3.73 12.36
C HIS A 21 -14.24 -3.76 10.83
N THR A 22 -14.52 -2.68 10.12
CA THR A 22 -14.33 -2.55 8.65
C THR A 22 -13.20 -1.59 8.31
N GLU A 23 -12.40 -1.19 9.31
CA GLU A 23 -11.22 -0.37 9.12
C GLU A 23 -10.13 -1.19 8.40
N LEU A 24 -9.45 -0.52 7.46
CA LEU A 24 -8.35 -1.09 6.69
C LEU A 24 -7.11 -1.21 7.60
N ALA A 25 -6.63 -2.45 7.78
CA ALA A 25 -5.44 -2.73 8.58
C ALA A 25 -4.17 -2.72 7.73
N ILE A 26 -4.21 -3.30 6.53
CA ILE A 26 -3.07 -3.43 5.62
C ILE A 26 -3.53 -3.20 4.18
N ALA A 27 -2.71 -2.50 3.39
CA ALA A 27 -2.93 -2.29 1.96
C ALA A 27 -1.64 -2.62 1.19
N VAL A 28 -1.75 -3.30 0.04
CA VAL A 28 -0.63 -3.48 -0.89
C VAL A 28 -1.10 -3.09 -2.29
N PRO A 29 -0.49 -2.07 -2.93
CA PRO A 29 0.52 -1.16 -2.40
C PRO A 29 0.06 -0.38 -1.15
N ASP A 30 1.02 -0.05 -0.29
CA ASP A 30 0.79 0.70 0.95
C ASP A 30 0.27 2.12 0.68
N ILE A 31 -0.45 2.67 1.67
CA ILE A 31 -0.98 4.04 1.62
C ILE A 31 0.17 5.04 1.45
N GLY A 32 0.13 5.81 0.37
CA GLY A 32 1.13 6.82 0.02
C GLY A 32 2.45 6.25 -0.50
N ALA A 33 2.58 4.93 -0.65
CA ALA A 33 3.81 4.31 -1.11
C ALA A 33 4.12 4.64 -2.57
N ARG A 34 5.41 4.59 -2.91
CA ARG A 34 5.89 4.58 -4.29
C ARG A 34 6.40 3.18 -4.62
N VAL A 35 5.78 2.52 -5.59
CA VAL A 35 6.09 1.14 -5.98
C VAL A 35 6.37 1.05 -7.47
N GLY A 36 7.24 0.12 -7.85
CA GLY A 36 7.55 -0.18 -9.24
C GLY A 36 7.38 -1.65 -9.59
N GLY A 37 8.12 -2.10 -10.60
CA GLY A 37 7.97 -3.45 -11.14
C GLY A 37 6.56 -3.70 -11.72
N THR A 38 6.10 -4.94 -11.61
CA THR A 38 4.76 -5.35 -12.05
C THR A 38 3.78 -5.22 -10.89
N VAL A 39 2.75 -4.40 -11.07
CA VAL A 39 1.60 -4.33 -10.16
C VAL A 39 0.40 -4.88 -10.91
N ASP A 40 0.04 -6.12 -10.64
CA ASP A 40 -1.07 -6.84 -11.27
C ASP A 40 -2.23 -7.11 -10.30
N ARG A 41 -2.10 -6.71 -9.04
CA ARG A 41 -3.17 -6.79 -8.05
C ARG A 41 -3.06 -5.72 -6.97
N ILE A 42 -4.18 -5.50 -6.29
CA ILE A 42 -4.27 -4.73 -5.05
C ILE A 42 -4.74 -5.66 -3.93
N GLU A 43 -4.08 -5.66 -2.78
CA GLU A 43 -4.47 -6.46 -1.61
C GLU A 43 -4.90 -5.56 -0.46
N LEU A 44 -6.07 -5.84 0.12
CA LEU A 44 -6.59 -5.13 1.28
C LEU A 44 -6.92 -6.15 2.38
N THR A 45 -6.45 -5.87 3.59
CA THR A 45 -6.80 -6.63 4.80
C THR A 45 -7.48 -5.72 5.79
N PHE A 46 -8.64 -6.14 6.28
CA PHE A 46 -9.45 -5.42 7.26
C PHE A 46 -9.22 -5.97 8.67
N PHE A 47 -9.51 -5.18 9.69
CA PHE A 47 -9.42 -5.63 11.10
C PHE A 47 -10.42 -6.74 11.44
N GLY A 48 -11.58 -6.77 10.77
CA GLY A 48 -12.62 -7.77 10.96
C GLY A 48 -13.06 -8.44 9.66
N PRO A 49 -13.85 -9.53 9.75
CA PRO A 49 -14.45 -10.17 8.59
C PRO A 49 -15.40 -9.20 7.85
N ILE A 50 -15.42 -9.31 6.52
CA ILE A 50 -16.20 -8.44 5.64
C ILE A 50 -17.09 -9.22 4.66
N GLU A 51 -18.08 -8.54 4.13
CA GLU A 51 -19.05 -8.98 3.14
C GLU A 51 -19.15 -7.97 2.00
N ASP A 52 -19.51 -8.45 0.81
CA ASP A 52 -19.74 -7.65 -0.41
C ASP A 52 -18.69 -6.56 -0.72
N PRO A 53 -17.37 -6.91 -0.78
CA PRO A 53 -16.36 -5.93 -1.11
C PRO A 53 -16.43 -5.49 -2.56
N THR A 54 -16.24 -4.20 -2.77
CA THR A 54 -15.98 -3.59 -4.08
C THR A 54 -14.65 -2.88 -4.03
N VAL A 55 -13.81 -3.07 -5.04
CA VAL A 55 -12.50 -2.41 -5.16
C VAL A 55 -12.28 -2.04 -6.63
N PHE A 56 -11.78 -0.83 -6.87
CA PHE A 56 -11.33 -0.38 -8.20
C PHE A 56 -10.22 0.65 -8.07
N VAL A 57 -9.49 0.89 -9.15
CA VAL A 57 -8.37 1.83 -9.19
C VAL A 57 -8.65 2.94 -10.18
N GLU A 58 -8.52 4.20 -9.77
CA GLU A 58 -8.48 5.35 -10.67
C GLU A 58 -7.03 5.64 -11.07
N THR A 59 -6.79 5.83 -12.36
CA THR A 59 -5.47 6.12 -12.93
C THR A 59 -5.14 7.61 -12.86
N PRO A 60 -3.87 8.02 -13.10
CA PRO A 60 -3.50 9.42 -13.20
C PRO A 60 -4.25 10.19 -14.30
N SER A 61 -4.74 9.50 -15.32
CA SER A 61 -5.57 10.03 -16.41
C SER A 61 -7.08 10.01 -16.13
N ASP A 62 -7.47 9.76 -14.87
CA ASP A 62 -8.87 9.63 -14.40
C ASP A 62 -9.65 8.47 -15.05
N ALA A 63 -8.96 7.47 -15.62
CA ALA A 63 -9.59 6.23 -16.06
C ALA A 63 -9.84 5.30 -14.87
N THR A 64 -10.90 4.48 -14.93
CA THR A 64 -11.17 3.46 -13.91
C THR A 64 -10.70 2.09 -14.41
N ILE A 65 -9.88 1.42 -13.62
CA ILE A 65 -9.48 0.03 -13.79
C ILE A 65 -10.30 -0.82 -12.82
N GLU A 66 -11.14 -1.67 -13.39
CA GLU A 66 -11.82 -2.75 -12.69
C GLU A 66 -11.01 -4.05 -12.81
N GLY A 67 -11.40 -5.04 -12.03
CA GLY A 67 -10.72 -6.33 -12.00
C GLY A 67 -11.56 -7.38 -11.32
N LYS A 68 -11.02 -8.58 -11.23
CA LYS A 68 -11.67 -9.70 -10.55
C LYS A 68 -11.43 -9.57 -9.05
N ILE A 69 -12.51 -9.58 -8.28
CA ILE A 69 -12.45 -9.63 -6.82
C ILE A 69 -12.20 -11.07 -6.37
N GLU A 70 -11.17 -11.28 -5.56
CA GLU A 70 -10.83 -12.55 -4.94
C GLU A 70 -10.82 -12.41 -3.40
N ARG A 71 -11.22 -13.48 -2.71
CA ARG A 71 -11.39 -13.51 -1.25
C ARG A 71 -10.42 -14.53 -0.63
N PRO A 72 -9.15 -14.18 -0.41
CA PRO A 72 -8.15 -15.10 0.16
C PRO A 72 -8.45 -15.44 1.64
N ALA A 73 -9.19 -14.59 2.35
CA ALA A 73 -9.54 -14.75 3.76
C ALA A 73 -10.87 -14.03 4.09
N PRO A 74 -11.51 -14.31 5.25
CA PRO A 74 -12.74 -13.62 5.65
C PRO A 74 -12.62 -12.10 5.72
N ASN A 75 -11.45 -11.60 6.13
CA ASN A 75 -11.10 -10.18 6.22
C ASN A 75 -10.17 -9.69 5.10
N GLY A 76 -9.91 -10.53 4.09
CA GLY A 76 -8.99 -10.23 2.99
C GLY A 76 -9.73 -10.09 1.66
N VAL A 77 -9.33 -9.11 0.86
CA VAL A 77 -9.80 -8.95 -0.52
C VAL A 77 -8.62 -8.60 -1.42
N TRP A 78 -8.57 -9.28 -2.57
CA TRP A 78 -7.65 -8.96 -3.65
C TRP A 78 -8.45 -8.46 -4.87
N LEU A 79 -8.00 -7.37 -5.46
CA LEU A 79 -8.40 -6.95 -6.81
C LEU A 79 -7.33 -7.45 -7.79
N ALA A 80 -7.60 -8.54 -8.49
CA ALA A 80 -6.75 -9.00 -9.58
C ALA A 80 -7.04 -8.19 -10.85
N LEU A 81 -6.04 -7.46 -11.33
CA LEU A 81 -6.15 -6.64 -12.54
C LEU A 81 -6.06 -7.52 -13.79
N GLU A 82 -6.83 -7.20 -14.83
CA GLU A 82 -6.76 -7.95 -16.10
C GLU A 82 -5.39 -7.82 -16.78
N ARG A 83 -4.74 -6.67 -16.56
CA ARG A 83 -3.38 -6.36 -17.02
C ARG A 83 -2.65 -5.61 -15.91
N PRO A 84 -1.32 -5.76 -15.80
CA PRO A 84 -0.54 -4.94 -14.89
C PRO A 84 -0.69 -3.45 -15.17
N LEU A 85 -0.47 -2.63 -14.15
CA LEU A 85 -0.40 -1.18 -14.29
C LEU A 85 0.73 -0.80 -15.25
N ASP A 86 0.43 0.15 -16.15
CA ASP A 86 1.35 0.65 -17.17
C ASP A 86 1.47 2.19 -17.16
N GLU A 87 0.51 2.90 -16.58
CA GLU A 87 0.53 4.35 -16.49
C GLU A 87 1.32 4.84 -15.26
N THR A 88 2.47 5.48 -15.45
CA THR A 88 3.23 6.05 -14.31
C THR A 88 2.49 7.23 -13.68
N GLY A 89 2.37 7.25 -12.35
CA GLY A 89 1.78 8.36 -11.61
C GLY A 89 0.98 7.93 -10.37
N GLN A 90 0.24 8.89 -9.81
CA GLN A 90 -0.62 8.65 -8.65
C GLN A 90 -1.88 7.90 -9.06
N HIS A 91 -2.11 6.74 -8.45
CA HIS A 91 -3.34 5.97 -8.55
C HIS A 91 -4.14 6.10 -7.27
N ILE A 92 -5.46 6.03 -7.38
CA ILE A 92 -6.38 6.07 -6.25
C ILE A 92 -7.11 4.73 -6.18
N VAL A 93 -6.88 3.97 -5.11
CA VAL A 93 -7.66 2.77 -4.82
C VAL A 93 -8.92 3.22 -4.08
N ARG A 94 -10.09 2.90 -4.64
CA ARG A 94 -11.37 3.08 -3.98
C ARG A 94 -11.91 1.73 -3.56
N TYR A 95 -12.41 1.65 -2.34
CA TYR A 95 -12.99 0.42 -1.83
C TYR A 95 -14.21 0.68 -0.96
N ALA A 96 -15.07 -0.31 -0.91
CA ALA A 96 -16.14 -0.39 0.07
C ALA A 96 -16.34 -1.83 0.50
N ALA A 97 -16.71 -2.04 1.76
CA ALA A 97 -17.00 -3.33 2.33
C ALA A 97 -18.05 -3.19 3.42
N THR A 98 -18.77 -4.26 3.71
CA THR A 98 -19.73 -4.32 4.81
C THR A 98 -19.18 -5.25 5.88
N SER A 99 -19.14 -4.88 7.15
CA SER A 99 -18.81 -5.83 8.22
C SER A 99 -19.94 -6.84 8.42
N THR A 100 -19.65 -7.96 9.08
CA THR A 100 -20.65 -9.00 9.37
C THR A 100 -21.80 -8.55 10.28
N ASP A 101 -21.65 -7.42 10.97
CA ASP A 101 -22.72 -6.78 11.76
C ASP A 101 -23.57 -5.80 10.92
N GLY A 102 -23.27 -5.63 9.63
CA GLY A 102 -24.05 -4.87 8.67
C GLY A 102 -23.57 -3.44 8.40
N ASP A 103 -22.47 -3.01 9.01
CA ASP A 103 -21.95 -1.66 8.83
C ASP A 103 -21.12 -1.56 7.53
N ARG A 104 -21.63 -0.78 6.58
CA ARG A 104 -20.93 -0.50 5.32
C ARG A 104 -19.98 0.68 5.48
N ASP A 105 -18.72 0.48 5.11
CA ASP A 105 -17.71 1.52 5.04
C ASP A 105 -17.19 1.68 3.60
N GLN A 106 -16.92 2.93 3.23
CA GLN A 106 -16.41 3.30 1.91
C GLN A 106 -15.29 4.32 2.06
N GLN A 107 -14.13 4.00 1.50
CA GLN A 107 -12.93 4.80 1.64
C GLN A 107 -12.10 4.78 0.35
N ALA A 108 -11.04 5.58 0.34
CA ALA A 108 -10.06 5.61 -0.72
C ALA A 108 -8.68 5.94 -0.18
N TYR A 109 -7.65 5.44 -0.84
CA TYR A 109 -6.26 5.82 -0.58
C TYR A 109 -5.48 5.95 -1.89
N ALA A 110 -4.35 6.63 -1.85
CA ALA A 110 -3.49 6.82 -3.01
C ALA A 110 -2.16 6.10 -2.85
N PHE A 111 -1.58 5.67 -3.96
CA PHE A 111 -0.18 5.25 -4.08
C PHE A 111 0.41 5.78 -5.40
N VAL A 112 1.73 5.77 -5.55
CA VAL A 112 2.42 6.17 -6.78
C VAL A 112 3.01 4.94 -7.45
N TYR A 113 2.63 4.71 -8.70
CA TYR A 113 3.29 3.74 -9.56
C TYR A 113 4.43 4.42 -10.35
N ASP A 114 5.61 3.84 -10.27
CA ASP A 114 6.78 4.23 -11.04
C ASP A 114 7.59 2.96 -11.32
N PRO A 115 7.65 2.47 -12.57
CA PRO A 115 8.23 1.16 -12.90
C PRO A 115 9.70 1.01 -12.48
N THR A 116 10.41 2.12 -12.24
CA THR A 116 11.81 2.14 -11.80
C THR A 116 11.98 2.04 -10.28
N SER A 117 10.90 2.18 -9.52
CA SER A 117 10.91 2.07 -8.06
C SER A 117 10.96 0.60 -7.59
N PRO A 118 11.31 0.34 -6.32
CA PRO A 118 11.25 -1.01 -5.77
C PRO A 118 9.85 -1.63 -5.93
N PRO A 119 9.75 -2.95 -6.21
CA PRO A 119 8.48 -3.61 -6.40
C PRO A 119 7.63 -3.62 -5.13
N ALA A 120 6.31 -3.64 -5.29
CA ALA A 120 5.40 -3.92 -4.18
C ALA A 120 5.65 -5.33 -3.63
N VAL A 121 5.63 -5.47 -2.30
CA VAL A 121 5.81 -6.76 -1.63
C VAL A 121 4.44 -7.30 -1.29
N PHE A 122 3.98 -8.26 -2.10
CA PHE A 122 2.70 -8.92 -1.90
C PHE A 122 2.84 -10.16 -1.02
N ALA A 123 1.80 -10.50 -0.26
CA ALA A 123 1.76 -11.79 0.42
C ALA A 123 1.55 -12.90 -0.62
N GLY A 124 2.47 -13.88 -0.68
CA GLY A 124 2.37 -14.99 -1.62
C GLY A 124 1.19 -15.93 -1.28
N PRO A 125 0.49 -16.51 -2.27
CA PRO A 125 -0.51 -17.55 -2.01
C PRO A 125 0.08 -18.85 -1.45
N ASP A 126 1.33 -19.19 -1.79
CA ASP A 126 2.03 -20.37 -1.29
C ASP A 126 3.54 -20.10 -1.38
N ASP A 127 4.18 -19.73 -0.26
CA ASP A 127 5.60 -20.01 -0.11
C ASP A 127 5.73 -21.50 0.26
N ASP A 128 5.65 -22.38 -0.74
CA ASP A 128 6.11 -23.78 -0.69
C ASP A 128 7.65 -23.89 -0.51
N SER A 129 8.26 -22.88 0.10
CA SER A 129 9.66 -22.81 0.48
C SER A 129 9.79 -22.57 1.98
N GLY A 130 9.08 -23.35 2.81
CA GLY A 130 9.46 -23.68 4.19
C GLY A 130 10.14 -22.59 5.04
N GLY A 131 9.67 -21.34 4.94
CA GLY A 131 10.36 -20.17 5.47
C GLY A 131 9.34 -19.24 6.07
N SER A 132 9.17 -19.33 7.40
CA SER A 132 8.28 -18.44 8.14
C SER A 132 8.53 -16.97 7.77
N PRO A 133 7.50 -16.12 7.62
CA PRO A 133 7.63 -14.71 7.21
C PRO A 133 8.45 -13.87 8.20
N LEU A 134 8.72 -14.39 9.41
CA LEU A 134 9.67 -13.81 10.35
C LEU A 134 11.12 -13.81 9.83
N ILE A 135 11.49 -14.73 8.93
CA ILE A 135 12.86 -14.79 8.39
C ILE A 135 13.12 -13.63 7.41
N GLY A 136 12.13 -13.19 6.62
CA GLY A 136 12.28 -12.04 5.72
C GLY A 136 12.64 -10.74 6.46
N VAL A 137 11.99 -10.51 7.60
CA VAL A 137 12.29 -9.35 8.48
C VAL A 137 13.67 -9.50 9.14
N ILE A 138 14.06 -10.73 9.53
CA ILE A 138 15.37 -11.00 10.13
C ILE A 138 16.51 -10.80 9.11
N VAL A 139 16.35 -11.23 7.86
CA VAL A 139 17.37 -11.06 6.81
C VAL A 139 17.55 -9.58 6.44
N ALA A 140 16.47 -8.81 6.34
CA ALA A 140 16.54 -7.37 6.09
C ALA A 140 17.22 -6.60 7.25
N ALA A 141 16.89 -6.95 8.50
CA ALA A 141 17.51 -6.35 9.69
C ALA A 141 19.00 -6.73 9.83
N LEU A 142 19.38 -7.97 9.51
CA LEU A 142 20.78 -8.42 9.53
C LEU A 142 21.61 -7.78 8.41
N ALA A 143 21.05 -7.58 7.21
CA ALA A 143 21.73 -6.90 6.12
C ALA A 143 22.00 -5.41 6.46
N LEU A 144 21.01 -4.70 7.00
CA LEU A 144 21.18 -3.31 7.46
C LEU A 144 22.16 -3.19 8.63
N GLY A 145 22.09 -4.11 9.60
CA GLY A 145 23.04 -4.16 10.71
C GLY A 145 24.48 -4.46 10.28
N PHE A 146 24.67 -5.37 9.32
CA PHE A 146 25.99 -5.73 8.79
C PHE A 146 26.61 -4.60 7.96
N VAL A 147 25.82 -3.91 7.13
CA VAL A 147 26.28 -2.73 6.36
C VAL A 147 26.67 -1.58 7.29
N LEU A 148 25.89 -1.34 8.36
CA LEU A 148 26.21 -0.32 9.36
C LEU A 148 27.49 -0.67 10.14
N LEU A 149 27.68 -1.93 10.53
CA LEU A 149 28.89 -2.40 11.21
C LEU A 149 30.13 -2.30 10.31
N LEU A 150 30.03 -2.63 9.02
CA LEU A 150 31.11 -2.46 8.06
C LEU A 150 31.46 -0.97 7.86
N PHE A 151 30.46 -0.09 7.79
CA PHE A 151 30.69 1.35 7.67
C PHE A 151 31.40 1.92 8.90
N ILE A 152 31.02 1.50 10.11
CA ILE A 152 31.68 1.92 11.36
C ILE A 152 33.10 1.36 11.44
N ALA A 153 33.32 0.10 11.05
CA ALA A 153 34.65 -0.53 11.05
C ALA A 153 35.60 0.10 10.03
N MET A 154 35.10 0.48 8.84
CA MET A 154 35.88 1.17 7.82
C MET A 154 36.22 2.61 8.25
N LYS A 155 35.29 3.33 8.88
CA LYS A 155 35.53 4.70 9.38
C LYS A 155 36.61 4.75 10.48
N ARG A 156 36.74 3.69 11.29
CA ARG A 156 37.76 3.61 12.35
C ARG A 156 39.19 3.39 11.83
N ARG A 157 39.37 2.84 10.62
CA ARG A 157 40.71 2.56 10.08
C ARG A 157 41.39 3.77 9.45
N THR A 158 40.67 4.86 9.18
CA THR A 158 41.23 6.04 8.50
C THR A 158 41.81 7.09 9.46
N THR A 159 41.79 6.86 10.78
CA THR A 159 42.25 7.86 11.78
C THR A 159 43.47 7.41 12.58
N SER A 160 44.37 6.60 11.99
CA SER A 160 45.64 6.27 12.65
C SER A 160 46.81 6.35 11.68
N THR A 161 47.05 7.55 11.15
CA THR A 161 48.40 7.95 10.72
C THR A 161 48.52 9.46 10.81
N ALA A 162 48.90 9.97 11.99
CA ALA A 162 49.54 11.27 12.12
C ALA A 162 50.25 11.33 13.49
N THR A 163 51.57 11.08 13.40
CA THR A 163 52.68 11.58 14.24
C THR A 163 52.76 11.15 15.71
#